data_AF-A0A256BGW0-F1
#
_entry.id   AF-A0A256BGW0-F1
#
_cell.length_a   1.000
_cell.length_b   1.000
_cell.length_c   1.000
_cell.angle_alpha   90.00
_cell.angle_beta   90.00
_cell.angle_gamma   90.00
#
_symmetry.space_group_name_H-M   'P 1'
#
loop_
_entity.id
_entity.type
_entity.pdbx_description
1 polymer ?
#
loop_
_entity_poly.entity_id
_entity_poly.type
_entity_poly.pdbx_seq_one_letter_code
_entity_poly.pdbx_strand_id
1 'polypeptide(L)'
;MDKSASQSTSKPILNRGFLVTLGILAVIAAIARPSARWVKAQYDTYQANNTVLTASENKYKELLQRIEANQPNKSVKISSTNGSAISEKIFQTALLPDILGRSSRYEPYTSNGTLACARMVNMAIDRALGYQVGQNTLYVPSMVEDLDKGKGKRIDQNQSIRGDIAISNGTDYEKGLWHMGICMNDGCSLVLSNSPFKSEFSWLTNSNFDGAFDQYPGKTTFYRIVQKAAKD
;
A
#
# COMPACT_ATOMS: atom_id res chain seq x y z
N MET A 1 13.85 20.56 53.36
CA MET A 1 14.99 21.34 52.83
C MET A 1 15.77 20.46 51.87
N ASP A 2 15.29 20.48 50.64
CA ASP A 2 15.91 20.28 49.32
C ASP A 2 17.19 19.46 49.18
N LYS A 3 17.04 18.28 48.57
CA LYS A 3 18.09 17.67 47.74
C LYS A 3 17.74 17.92 46.28
N SER A 4 18.42 18.90 45.69
CA SER A 4 18.42 19.17 44.26
C SER A 4 19.10 18.02 43.52
N ALA A 5 18.34 17.26 42.74
CA ALA A 5 18.86 16.27 41.80
C ALA A 5 18.89 16.90 40.41
N SER A 6 20.09 17.28 39.97
CA SER A 6 20.38 17.74 38.61
C SER A 6 20.12 16.62 37.61
N GLN A 7 19.11 16.78 36.75
CA GLN A 7 18.88 15.93 35.59
C GLN A 7 19.92 16.26 34.51
N SER A 8 20.93 15.40 34.39
CA SER A 8 21.84 15.38 33.25
C SER A 8 21.09 14.88 32.02
N THR A 9 20.80 15.78 31.08
CA THR A 9 20.25 15.42 29.77
C THR A 9 21.37 14.81 28.92
N SER A 10 21.16 13.58 28.45
CA SER A 10 22.07 12.92 27.51
C SER A 10 22.11 13.72 26.20
N LYS A 11 23.30 14.16 25.80
CA LYS A 11 23.53 14.77 24.49
C LYS A 11 23.18 13.76 23.39
N PRO A 12 22.56 14.19 22.28
CA PRO A 12 22.28 13.30 21.15
C PRO A 12 23.61 12.83 20.55
N ILE A 13 23.86 11.52 20.64
CA ILE A 13 24.97 10.88 19.94
C ILE A 13 24.58 10.90 18.46
N LEU A 14 25.15 11.84 17.71
CA LEU A 14 25.17 11.80 16.25
C LEU A 14 25.84 10.49 15.83
N ASN A 15 25.01 9.53 15.39
CA ASN A 15 25.46 8.21 14.99
C ASN A 15 26.40 8.37 13.79
N ARG A 16 27.65 7.88 13.88
CA ARG A 16 28.70 8.09 12.86
C ARG A 16 28.27 7.66 11.45
N GLY A 17 27.30 6.75 11.33
CA GLY A 17 26.68 6.39 10.04
C GLY A 17 25.98 7.55 9.34
N PHE A 18 25.39 8.50 10.08
CA PHE A 18 24.68 9.66 9.52
C PHE A 18 25.60 10.62 8.75
N LEU A 19 26.82 10.83 9.26
CA LEU A 19 27.80 11.73 8.63
C LEU A 19 28.40 11.11 7.35
N VAL A 20 28.57 9.79 7.31
CA VAL A 20 29.10 9.09 6.13
C VAL A 20 28.07 9.07 4.99
N THR A 21 26.80 8.79 5.30
CA THR A 21 25.73 8.76 4.28
C THR A 21 25.43 10.14 3.71
N LEU A 22 25.42 11.19 4.54
CA LEU A 22 25.30 12.58 4.08
C LEU A 22 26.52 13.02 3.26
N GLY A 23 27.72 12.59 3.64
CA GLY A 23 28.95 12.86 2.89
C GLY A 23 28.94 12.26 1.49
N ILE A 24 28.48 11.01 1.35
CA ILE A 24 28.35 10.34 0.05
C ILE A 24 27.26 11.02 -0.81
N LEU A 25 26.13 11.40 -0.21
CA LEU A 25 25.05 12.13 -0.90
C LEU A 25 25.50 13.51 -1.39
N ALA A 26 26.33 14.22 -0.62
CA ALA A 26 26.86 15.53 -1.00
C ALA A 26 27.83 15.44 -2.19
N VAL A 27 28.68 14.41 -2.23
CA VAL A 27 29.61 14.17 -3.34
C VAL A 27 28.87 13.78 -4.62
N ILE A 28 27.85 12.92 -4.54
CA ILE A 28 27.02 12.54 -5.70
C ILE A 28 26.20 13.75 -6.21
N ALA A 29 25.66 14.57 -5.30
CA ALA A 29 24.91 15.77 -5.67
C ALA A 29 25.76 16.83 -6.40
N ALA A 30 27.03 16.96 -6.00
CA ALA A 30 27.97 17.91 -6.60
C ALA A 30 28.43 17.50 -8.02
N ILE A 31 28.48 16.21 -8.31
CA ILE A 31 29.02 15.70 -9.60
C ILE A 31 27.89 15.41 -10.61
N ALA A 32 26.73 14.92 -10.16
CA ALA A 32 25.70 14.39 -11.06
C ALA A 32 24.45 15.29 -11.23
N ARG A 33 24.33 16.41 -10.50
CA ARG A 33 23.12 17.26 -10.45
C ARG A 33 21.82 16.43 -10.44
N PRO A 34 21.67 15.47 -9.51
CA PRO A 34 20.49 14.62 -9.48
C PRO A 34 19.24 15.48 -9.29
N SER A 35 18.14 15.08 -9.94
CA SER A 35 16.87 15.79 -9.79
C SER A 35 16.45 15.85 -8.32
N ALA A 36 15.79 16.95 -7.91
CA ALA A 36 15.26 17.10 -6.55
C ALA A 36 14.36 15.91 -6.14
N ARG A 37 13.67 15.30 -7.12
CA ARG A 37 12.87 14.10 -6.94
C ARG A 37 13.70 12.89 -6.49
N TRP A 38 14.87 12.69 -7.08
CA TRP A 38 15.77 11.59 -6.69
C TRP A 38 16.30 11.78 -5.27
N VAL A 39 16.78 12.99 -4.94
CA VAL A 39 17.28 13.29 -3.58
C VAL A 39 16.20 13.08 -2.53
N LYS A 40 14.97 13.55 -2.78
CA LYS A 40 13.84 13.32 -1.88
C LYS A 40 13.57 11.83 -1.72
N ALA A 41 13.59 11.05 -2.79
CA ALA A 41 13.34 9.61 -2.69
C ALA A 41 14.40 8.87 -1.88
N GLN A 42 15.67 9.28 -1.96
CA GLN A 42 16.73 8.73 -1.10
C GLN A 42 16.50 9.10 0.37
N TYR A 43 16.08 10.33 0.65
CA TYR A 43 15.69 10.74 2.00
C TYR A 43 14.48 9.95 2.52
N ASP A 44 13.42 9.80 1.72
CA ASP A 44 12.25 9.01 2.08
C ASP A 44 12.65 7.54 2.35
N THR A 45 13.55 6.98 1.54
CA THR A 45 14.11 5.62 1.74
C THR A 45 14.86 5.53 3.06
N TYR A 46 15.71 6.51 3.36
CA TYR A 46 16.40 6.58 4.64
C TYR A 46 15.40 6.65 5.80
N GLN A 47 14.36 7.48 5.70
CA GLN A 47 13.35 7.59 6.74
C GLN A 47 12.53 6.32 6.89
N ALA A 48 12.15 5.66 5.78
CA ALA A 48 11.47 4.37 5.81
C ALA A 48 12.30 3.29 6.52
N ASN A 49 13.63 3.31 6.35
CA ASN A 49 14.53 2.35 7.01
C ASN A 49 14.77 2.66 8.49
N ASN A 50 14.54 3.90 8.93
CA ASN A 50 14.81 4.36 10.30
C ASN A 50 13.53 4.68 11.10
N THR A 51 12.35 4.54 10.49
CA THR A 51 11.05 4.79 11.11
C THR A 51 10.25 3.50 11.10
N VAL A 52 9.56 3.21 12.21
CA VAL A 52 8.57 2.13 12.24
C VAL A 52 7.39 2.54 11.35
N LEU A 53 7.26 1.89 10.19
CA LEU A 53 6.16 2.12 9.26
C LEU A 53 4.91 1.29 9.57
N THR A 54 5.01 0.33 10.47
CA THR A 54 3.87 -0.52 10.86
C THR A 54 2.85 0.27 11.69
N ALA A 55 1.59 -0.15 11.66
CA ALA A 55 0.58 0.42 12.53
C ALA A 55 0.93 0.21 14.01
N SER A 56 0.39 1.06 14.89
CA SER A 56 0.37 0.75 16.32
C SER A 56 -0.48 -0.50 16.56
N GLU A 57 -0.18 -1.25 17.62
CA GLU A 57 -0.91 -2.49 17.94
C GLU A 57 -2.42 -2.24 18.09
N ASN A 58 -2.82 -1.15 18.75
CA ASN A 58 -4.23 -0.80 18.91
C ASN A 58 -4.92 -0.55 17.57
N LYS A 59 -4.27 0.21 16.67
CA LYS A 59 -4.82 0.50 15.34
C LYS A 59 -4.91 -0.77 14.49
N TYR A 60 -3.88 -1.61 14.53
CA TYR A 60 -3.88 -2.89 13.85
C TYR A 60 -5.06 -3.77 14.31
N LYS A 61 -5.25 -3.92 15.63
CA LYS A 61 -6.37 -4.67 16.22
C LYS A 61 -7.74 -4.10 15.82
N GLU A 62 -7.90 -2.77 15.85
CA GLU A 62 -9.13 -2.10 15.44
C GLU A 62 -9.47 -2.40 13.97
N LEU A 63 -8.50 -2.27 13.07
CA LEU A 63 -8.68 -2.57 11.65
C LEU A 63 -9.03 -4.03 11.42
N LEU A 64 -8.30 -4.94 12.06
CA LEU A 64 -8.54 -6.38 11.95
C LEU A 64 -9.95 -6.74 12.44
N GLN A 65 -10.38 -6.20 13.58
CA GLN A 65 -11.72 -6.42 14.13
C GLN A 65 -12.82 -5.92 13.17
N ARG A 66 -12.61 -4.77 12.51
CA ARG A 66 -13.54 -4.26 11.50
C ARG A 66 -13.62 -5.17 10.28
N ILE A 67 -12.48 -5.68 9.82
CA ILE A 67 -12.45 -6.62 8.68
C ILE A 67 -13.11 -7.95 9.05
N GLU A 68 -12.81 -8.49 10.23
CA GLU A 68 -13.42 -9.70 10.79
C GLU A 68 -14.94 -9.57 10.88
N ALA A 69 -15.46 -8.45 11.39
CA ALA A 69 -16.90 -8.21 11.51
C ALA A 69 -17.64 -8.21 10.15
N ASN A 70 -16.92 -8.01 9.04
CA ASN A 70 -17.47 -8.01 7.68
C ASN A 70 -17.28 -9.36 6.94
N GLN A 71 -16.79 -10.40 7.63
CA GLN A 71 -16.70 -11.75 7.08
C GLN A 71 -17.98 -12.55 7.36
N PRO A 72 -18.41 -13.46 6.46
CA PRO A 72 -19.65 -14.24 6.62
C PRO A 72 -19.71 -15.05 7.92
N ASN A 73 -18.56 -15.55 8.40
CA ASN A 73 -18.45 -16.31 9.66
C ASN A 73 -17.69 -15.54 10.75
N LYS A 74 -17.57 -14.22 10.62
CA LYS A 74 -16.71 -13.38 11.48
C LYS A 74 -15.27 -13.90 11.61
N SER A 75 -14.77 -14.55 10.56
CA SER A 75 -13.46 -15.18 10.55
C SER A 75 -12.68 -14.79 9.31
N VAL A 76 -11.46 -14.32 9.52
CA VAL A 76 -10.48 -14.05 8.47
C VAL A 76 -9.71 -15.30 8.04
N LYS A 77 -10.08 -16.52 8.48
CA LYS A 77 -9.37 -17.75 8.09
C LYS A 77 -9.66 -18.15 6.63
N ILE A 78 -8.71 -18.87 6.02
CA ILE A 78 -8.69 -19.32 4.61
C ILE A 78 -10.00 -20.02 4.20
N SER A 79 -10.58 -19.60 3.07
CA SER A 79 -11.69 -20.28 2.40
C SER A 79 -11.14 -21.21 1.30
N SER A 80 -11.52 -22.49 1.30
CA SER A 80 -10.79 -23.58 0.65
C SER A 80 -11.09 -23.83 -0.85
N THR A 81 -11.24 -22.80 -1.69
CA THR A 81 -11.51 -23.01 -3.14
C THR A 81 -10.31 -22.71 -4.04
N ASN A 82 -10.06 -23.53 -5.08
CA ASN A 82 -8.80 -23.47 -5.85
C ASN A 82 -8.61 -22.19 -6.69
N GLY A 83 -9.68 -21.55 -7.17
CA GLY A 83 -9.64 -20.21 -7.77
C GLY A 83 -9.58 -19.08 -6.74
N SER A 84 -9.99 -19.34 -5.49
CA SER A 84 -9.78 -18.42 -4.37
C SER A 84 -8.35 -18.46 -3.85
N ALA A 85 -7.52 -19.45 -4.17
CA ALA A 85 -6.20 -19.57 -3.58
C ALA A 85 -5.24 -18.38 -3.83
N ILE A 86 -5.34 -17.67 -4.98
CA ILE A 86 -4.51 -16.47 -5.24
C ILE A 86 -5.09 -15.26 -4.51
N SER A 87 -6.37 -14.94 -4.76
CA SER A 87 -7.03 -13.80 -4.10
C SER A 87 -6.97 -13.96 -2.58
N GLU A 88 -7.25 -15.15 -2.04
CA GLU A 88 -7.13 -15.45 -0.63
C GLU A 88 -5.72 -15.18 -0.09
N LYS A 89 -4.65 -15.54 -0.81
CA LYS A 89 -3.29 -15.21 -0.38
C LYS A 89 -3.07 -13.70 -0.31
N ILE A 90 -3.53 -12.95 -1.32
CA ILE A 90 -3.45 -11.49 -1.32
C ILE A 90 -4.22 -10.91 -0.13
N PHE A 91 -5.43 -11.42 0.14
CA PHE A 91 -6.23 -11.06 1.30
C PHE A 91 -5.47 -11.31 2.61
N GLN A 92 -4.98 -12.53 2.85
CA GLN A 92 -4.21 -12.88 4.05
C GLN A 92 -2.97 -12.00 4.21
N THR A 93 -2.26 -11.75 3.10
CA THR A 93 -1.09 -10.89 3.09
C THR A 93 -1.44 -9.45 3.43
N ALA A 94 -2.56 -8.92 2.94
CA ALA A 94 -3.03 -7.58 3.28
C ALA A 94 -3.34 -7.41 4.78
N LEU A 95 -3.60 -8.50 5.51
CA LEU A 95 -3.83 -8.52 6.95
C LEU A 95 -2.55 -8.61 7.79
N LEU A 96 -1.38 -8.77 7.18
CA LEU A 96 -0.14 -8.90 7.95
C LEU A 96 0.17 -7.60 8.73
N PRO A 97 0.73 -7.67 9.95
CA PRO A 97 1.01 -6.49 10.78
C PRO A 97 1.93 -5.44 10.14
N ASP A 98 2.76 -5.83 9.17
CA ASP A 98 3.65 -4.95 8.43
C ASP A 98 3.00 -4.27 7.21
N ILE A 99 1.79 -4.69 6.83
CA ILE A 99 1.00 -4.16 5.71
C ILE A 99 -0.26 -3.44 6.21
N LEU A 100 -1.06 -4.06 7.08
CA LEU A 100 -2.33 -3.50 7.53
C LEU A 100 -2.10 -2.25 8.39
N GLY A 101 -2.60 -1.11 7.92
CA GLY A 101 -2.43 0.18 8.56
C GLY A 101 -1.02 0.76 8.48
N ARG A 102 -0.16 0.17 7.65
CA ARG A 102 1.19 0.68 7.37
C ARG A 102 1.13 2.14 6.90
N SER A 103 2.01 2.96 7.45
CA SER A 103 2.23 4.33 6.97
C SER A 103 2.91 4.31 5.61
N SER A 104 2.32 5.03 4.66
CA SER A 104 2.91 5.31 3.36
C SER A 104 3.60 6.67 3.29
N ARG A 105 3.61 7.44 4.39
CA ARG A 105 4.22 8.78 4.45
C ARG A 105 5.68 8.82 4.00
N TYR A 106 6.45 7.76 4.28
CA TYR A 106 7.85 7.67 3.88
C TYR A 106 8.09 6.59 2.82
N GLU A 107 7.04 6.04 2.22
CA GLU A 107 7.23 5.09 1.12
C GLU A 107 7.90 5.81 -0.04
N PRO A 108 9.08 5.33 -0.49
CA PRO A 108 9.86 6.02 -1.51
C PRO A 108 9.05 6.30 -2.77
N TYR A 109 9.27 7.47 -3.36
CA TYR A 109 8.63 7.90 -4.62
C TYR A 109 7.11 8.08 -4.57
N THR A 110 6.46 7.94 -3.41
CA THR A 110 4.99 8.08 -3.27
C THR A 110 4.52 9.49 -2.96
N SER A 111 5.42 10.49 -2.99
CA SER A 111 5.11 11.88 -2.66
C SER A 111 4.45 12.04 -1.28
N ASN A 112 5.11 11.52 -0.24
CA ASN A 112 4.59 11.48 1.13
C ASN A 112 3.31 10.63 1.28
N GLY A 113 3.17 9.56 0.49
CA GLY A 113 2.05 8.62 0.55
C GLY A 113 0.81 9.02 -0.27
N THR A 114 0.80 10.18 -0.93
CA THR A 114 -0.34 10.59 -1.76
C THR A 114 -0.50 9.74 -3.02
N LEU A 115 0.58 9.13 -3.50
CA LEU A 115 0.61 8.24 -4.67
C LEU A 115 0.79 6.77 -4.29
N ALA A 116 0.50 6.41 -3.04
CA ALA A 116 0.82 5.07 -2.52
C ALA A 116 -0.27 4.02 -2.75
N CYS A 117 -1.41 4.34 -3.38
CA CYS A 117 -2.48 3.36 -3.61
C CYS A 117 -2.00 2.13 -4.39
N ALA A 118 -1.37 2.34 -5.55
CA ALA A 118 -0.76 1.28 -6.35
C ALA A 118 0.39 0.60 -5.61
N ARG A 119 1.25 1.37 -4.92
CA ARG A 119 2.38 0.85 -4.15
C ARG A 119 1.95 -0.16 -3.09
N MET A 120 0.96 0.19 -2.29
CA MET A 120 0.50 -0.63 -1.18
C MET A 120 -0.21 -1.90 -1.67
N VAL A 121 -1.01 -1.79 -2.73
CA VAL A 121 -1.61 -2.98 -3.36
C VAL A 121 -0.53 -3.90 -3.94
N ASN A 122 0.45 -3.34 -4.67
CA ASN A 122 1.58 -4.12 -5.19
C ASN A 122 2.41 -4.77 -4.09
N MET A 123 2.61 -4.11 -2.95
CA MET A 123 3.32 -4.70 -1.81
C MET A 123 2.61 -5.97 -1.30
N ALA A 124 1.28 -5.95 -1.21
CA ALA A 124 0.51 -7.13 -0.84
C ALA A 124 0.58 -8.23 -1.90
N ILE A 125 0.50 -7.88 -3.19
CA ILE A 125 0.61 -8.85 -4.29
C ILE A 125 2.00 -9.50 -4.31
N ASP A 126 3.07 -8.70 -4.23
CA ASP A 126 4.45 -9.16 -4.23
C ASP A 126 4.74 -10.07 -3.04
N ARG A 127 4.27 -9.69 -1.85
CA ARG A 127 4.43 -10.51 -0.66
C ARG A 127 3.62 -11.83 -0.74
N ALA A 128 2.47 -11.83 -1.42
CA ALA A 128 1.63 -13.01 -1.60
C ALA A 128 2.15 -13.97 -2.69
N LEU A 129 2.71 -13.43 -3.78
CA LEU A 129 2.95 -14.17 -5.03
C LEU A 129 4.42 -14.15 -5.49
N GLY A 130 5.26 -13.30 -4.93
CA GLY A 130 6.68 -13.13 -5.29
C GLY A 130 6.91 -12.31 -6.55
N TYR A 131 5.92 -11.54 -7.01
CA TYR A 131 6.06 -10.67 -8.18
C TYR A 131 5.14 -9.43 -8.09
N GLN A 132 5.47 -8.40 -8.87
CA GLN A 132 4.70 -7.15 -8.95
C GLN A 132 3.90 -7.04 -10.26
N VAL A 133 2.81 -6.28 -10.21
CA VAL A 133 1.94 -5.99 -11.36
C VAL A 133 2.19 -4.54 -11.82
N GLY A 134 2.32 -4.37 -13.13
CA GLY A 134 2.68 -3.10 -13.77
C GLY A 134 4.19 -2.89 -13.86
N GLN A 135 4.62 -2.23 -14.94
CA GLN A 135 6.01 -1.79 -15.14
C GLN A 135 6.36 -0.60 -14.22
N ASN A 136 5.36 0.21 -13.89
CA ASN A 136 5.45 1.24 -12.86
C ASN A 136 4.51 0.90 -11.71
N THR A 137 5.07 0.35 -10.63
CA THR A 137 4.32 -0.16 -9.47
C THR A 137 3.66 0.89 -8.61
N LEU A 138 3.88 2.17 -8.92
CA LEU A 138 3.27 3.33 -8.27
C LEU A 138 2.12 3.94 -9.07
N TYR A 139 1.85 3.42 -10.27
CA TYR A 139 0.90 4.02 -11.20
C TYR A 139 -0.21 3.04 -11.59
N VAL A 140 -1.45 3.35 -11.18
CA VAL A 140 -2.61 2.48 -11.36
C VAL A 140 -2.82 2.09 -12.83
N PRO A 141 -2.73 2.99 -13.83
CA PRO A 141 -2.83 2.60 -15.24
C PRO A 141 -1.81 1.56 -15.69
N SER A 142 -0.57 1.63 -15.17
CA SER A 142 0.44 0.61 -15.48
C SER A 142 0.05 -0.76 -14.93
N MET A 143 -0.58 -0.81 -13.75
CA MET A 143 -1.10 -2.06 -13.21
C MET A 143 -2.27 -2.60 -14.05
N VAL A 144 -3.18 -1.73 -14.47
CA VAL A 144 -4.34 -2.08 -15.30
C VAL A 144 -3.91 -2.66 -16.64
N GLU A 145 -2.93 -2.04 -17.30
CA GLU A 145 -2.37 -2.52 -18.55
C GLU A 145 -1.83 -3.96 -18.41
N ASP A 146 -1.10 -4.24 -17.32
CA ASP A 146 -0.50 -5.56 -17.09
C ASP A 146 -1.56 -6.61 -16.68
N LEU A 147 -2.58 -6.19 -15.93
CA LEU A 147 -3.75 -7.02 -15.63
C LEU A 147 -4.51 -7.40 -16.91
N ASP A 148 -4.79 -6.43 -17.78
CA ASP A 148 -5.47 -6.65 -19.06
C ASP A 148 -4.63 -7.49 -20.04
N LYS A 149 -3.29 -7.45 -19.94
CA LYS A 149 -2.36 -8.30 -20.73
C LYS A 149 -2.24 -9.74 -20.25
N GLY A 150 -3.08 -10.17 -19.31
CA GLY A 150 -3.20 -11.58 -18.91
C GLY A 150 -2.71 -11.90 -17.50
N LYS A 151 -2.17 -10.93 -16.74
CA LYS A 151 -1.92 -11.14 -15.31
C LYS A 151 -3.21 -11.19 -14.50
N GLY A 152 -4.27 -10.54 -15.01
CA GLY A 152 -5.58 -10.46 -14.38
C GLY A 152 -6.71 -10.87 -15.31
N LYS A 153 -7.90 -10.97 -14.72
CA LYS A 153 -9.17 -11.12 -15.42
C LYS A 153 -10.16 -10.13 -14.81
N ARG A 154 -10.83 -9.35 -15.66
CA ARG A 154 -11.95 -8.51 -15.24
C ARG A 154 -13.11 -9.38 -14.77
N ILE A 155 -13.73 -8.98 -13.67
CA ILE A 155 -14.86 -9.68 -13.06
C ILE A 155 -15.94 -8.67 -12.68
N ASP A 156 -17.18 -9.14 -12.60
CA ASP A 156 -18.27 -8.34 -12.06
C ASP A 156 -18.17 -8.25 -10.53
N GLN A 157 -18.71 -7.19 -9.94
CA GLN A 157 -18.68 -7.01 -8.50
C GLN A 157 -19.30 -8.20 -7.75
N ASN A 158 -20.42 -8.74 -8.23
CA ASN A 158 -21.09 -9.89 -7.61
C ASN A 158 -20.28 -11.20 -7.70
N GLN A 159 -19.26 -11.26 -8.56
CA GLN A 159 -18.34 -12.39 -8.70
C GLN A 159 -17.02 -12.17 -7.94
N SER A 160 -16.81 -10.96 -7.40
CA SER A 160 -15.63 -10.63 -6.63
C SER A 160 -15.59 -11.39 -5.32
N ILE A 161 -14.39 -11.80 -4.96
CA ILE A 161 -14.07 -12.45 -3.69
C ILE A 161 -13.04 -11.61 -2.97
N ARG A 162 -12.89 -11.85 -1.66
CA ARG A 162 -11.81 -11.19 -0.91
C ARG A 162 -10.44 -11.46 -1.54
N GLY A 163 -9.63 -10.41 -1.61
CA GLY A 163 -8.32 -10.37 -2.24
C GLY A 163 -8.30 -10.02 -3.72
N ASP A 164 -9.46 -9.94 -4.38
CA ASP A 164 -9.55 -9.29 -5.68
C ASP A 164 -9.25 -7.80 -5.57
N ILE A 165 -8.94 -7.15 -6.70
CA ILE A 165 -8.50 -5.76 -6.75
C ILE A 165 -9.66 -4.88 -7.24
N ALA A 166 -10.02 -3.86 -6.47
CA ALA A 166 -10.97 -2.84 -6.86
C ALA A 166 -10.20 -1.63 -7.41
N ILE A 167 -10.58 -1.14 -8.59
CA ILE A 167 -9.93 0.00 -9.26
C ILE A 167 -11.00 1.01 -9.65
N SER A 168 -11.00 2.17 -9.01
CA SER A 168 -11.72 3.34 -9.51
C SER A 168 -10.92 3.92 -10.66
N ASN A 169 -11.47 3.78 -11.87
CA ASN A 169 -10.85 4.31 -13.08
C ASN A 169 -11.41 5.70 -13.38
N GLY A 170 -10.54 6.62 -13.81
CA GLY A 170 -10.98 7.74 -14.61
C GLY A 170 -11.05 7.31 -16.08
N THR A 171 -11.98 7.83 -16.86
CA THR A 171 -12.00 7.69 -18.32
C THR A 171 -10.90 8.52 -18.98
N ASP A 172 -10.37 9.51 -18.26
CA ASP A 172 -9.24 10.32 -18.68
C ASP A 172 -7.96 9.80 -18.00
N TYR A 173 -7.03 9.25 -18.78
CA TYR A 173 -5.73 8.77 -18.30
C TYR A 173 -4.77 9.92 -17.94
N GLU A 174 -5.03 11.13 -18.42
CA GLU A 174 -4.22 12.33 -18.21
C GLU A 174 -4.74 13.20 -17.05
N LYS A 175 -6.06 13.20 -16.80
CA LYS A 175 -6.72 14.04 -15.78
C LYS A 175 -7.54 13.28 -14.73
N GLY A 176 -7.81 12.00 -14.95
CA GLY A 176 -8.55 11.18 -14.00
C GLY A 176 -7.72 10.84 -12.77
N LEU A 177 -8.30 10.98 -11.57
CA LEU A 177 -7.70 10.38 -10.37
C LEU A 177 -8.07 8.91 -10.33
N TRP A 178 -7.07 8.07 -10.63
CA TRP A 178 -7.20 6.62 -10.46
C TRP A 178 -6.89 6.25 -9.02
N HIS A 179 -7.69 5.35 -8.47
CA HIS A 179 -7.47 4.80 -7.13
C HIS A 179 -7.73 3.31 -7.11
N MET A 180 -7.13 2.64 -6.15
CA MET A 180 -7.28 1.20 -6.02
C MET A 180 -7.16 0.71 -4.59
N GLY A 181 -7.72 -0.47 -4.36
CA GLY A 181 -7.65 -1.18 -3.10
C GLY A 181 -7.88 -2.67 -3.30
N ILE A 182 -7.87 -3.39 -2.18
CA ILE A 182 -8.06 -4.84 -2.13
C ILE A 182 -9.44 -5.11 -1.53
N CYS A 183 -10.23 -5.95 -2.18
CA CYS A 183 -11.52 -6.43 -1.68
C CYS A 183 -11.29 -7.21 -0.38
N MET A 184 -11.97 -6.84 0.69
CA MET A 184 -11.82 -7.47 2.01
C MET A 184 -12.88 -8.54 2.28
N ASN A 185 -13.90 -8.65 1.42
CA ASN A 185 -14.97 -9.63 1.51
C ASN A 185 -15.49 -10.02 0.12
N ASP A 186 -16.31 -11.07 0.08
CA ASP A 186 -17.00 -11.48 -1.14
C ASP A 186 -18.08 -10.45 -1.52
N GLY A 187 -18.23 -10.20 -2.82
CA GLY A 187 -19.02 -9.07 -3.33
C GLY A 187 -18.31 -7.71 -3.19
N CYS A 188 -17.10 -7.68 -2.63
CA CYS A 188 -16.23 -6.51 -2.49
C CYS A 188 -16.96 -5.27 -1.93
N SER A 189 -17.88 -5.48 -0.98
CA SER A 189 -18.58 -4.38 -0.33
C SER A 189 -17.69 -3.65 0.70
N LEU A 190 -16.54 -4.22 1.03
CA LEU A 190 -15.49 -3.61 1.84
C LEU A 190 -14.17 -3.64 1.07
N VAL A 191 -13.52 -2.49 0.93
CA VAL A 191 -12.24 -2.32 0.24
C VAL A 191 -11.22 -1.68 1.17
N LEU A 192 -10.06 -2.32 1.31
CA LEU A 192 -8.89 -1.75 1.99
C LEU A 192 -8.03 -1.01 0.97
N SER A 193 -7.77 0.27 1.22
CA SER A 193 -6.90 1.09 0.36
C SER A 193 -5.99 2.01 1.17
N ASN A 194 -5.06 2.64 0.47
CA ASN A 194 -4.27 3.72 1.03
C ASN A 194 -5.11 4.99 1.14
N SER A 195 -5.24 5.55 2.35
CA SER A 195 -5.86 6.85 2.55
C SER A 195 -5.02 7.94 1.87
N PRO A 196 -5.55 8.65 0.86
CA PRO A 196 -4.80 9.75 0.23
C PRO A 196 -4.58 10.93 1.20
N PHE A 197 -5.42 11.07 2.23
CA PHE A 197 -5.35 12.16 3.21
C PHE A 197 -4.45 11.86 4.41
N LYS A 198 -4.35 10.58 4.79
CA LYS A 198 -3.59 10.16 5.97
C LYS A 198 -2.29 9.43 5.62
N SER A 199 -2.08 9.10 4.34
CA SER A 199 -0.89 8.39 3.86
C SER A 199 -0.68 7.07 4.63
N GLU A 200 -1.71 6.22 4.64
CA GLU A 200 -1.73 4.96 5.38
C GLU A 200 -2.64 3.93 4.73
N PHE A 201 -2.22 2.66 4.73
CA PHE A 201 -3.00 1.54 4.19
C PHE A 201 -4.02 1.01 5.20
N SER A 202 -4.95 1.88 5.61
CA SER A 202 -6.00 1.59 6.60
C SER A 202 -7.37 2.12 6.21
N TRP A 203 -7.52 2.63 4.99
CA TRP A 203 -8.79 3.18 4.57
C TRP A 203 -9.74 2.07 4.12
N LEU A 204 -10.63 1.68 5.03
CA LEU A 204 -11.71 0.73 4.81
C LEU A 204 -12.94 1.47 4.28
N THR A 205 -13.33 1.15 3.05
CA THR A 205 -14.36 1.87 2.26
C THR A 205 -15.34 0.91 1.62
N ASN A 206 -16.43 1.40 1.05
CA ASN A 206 -17.27 0.62 0.14
C ASN A 206 -16.59 0.36 -1.22
N SER A 207 -17.26 -0.38 -2.11
CA SER A 207 -16.73 -0.73 -3.45
C SER A 207 -16.44 0.47 -4.36
N ASN A 208 -16.95 1.65 -4.02
CA ASN A 208 -16.75 2.90 -4.75
C ASN A 208 -15.95 3.93 -3.93
N PHE A 209 -15.15 3.46 -2.96
CA PHE A 209 -14.27 4.29 -2.14
C PHE A 209 -15.02 5.44 -1.44
N ASP A 210 -16.21 5.14 -0.94
CA ASP A 210 -17.12 6.07 -0.27
C ASP A 210 -17.48 7.30 -1.11
N GLY A 211 -17.44 7.16 -2.45
CA GLY A 211 -17.76 8.22 -3.40
C GLY A 211 -16.66 9.26 -3.59
N ALA A 212 -15.47 9.07 -3.00
CA ALA A 212 -14.37 10.03 -3.06
C ALA A 212 -13.87 10.33 -4.50
N PHE A 213 -14.22 9.46 -5.45
CA PHE A 213 -13.82 9.57 -6.86
C PHE A 213 -15.02 9.75 -7.81
N ASP A 214 -16.24 9.98 -7.30
CA ASP A 214 -17.47 10.09 -8.11
C ASP A 214 -17.47 11.29 -9.06
N GLN A 215 -16.69 12.33 -8.73
CA GLN A 215 -16.51 13.50 -9.59
C GLN A 215 -15.69 13.20 -10.86
N TYR A 216 -15.04 12.04 -10.93
CA TYR A 216 -14.31 11.61 -12.12
C TYR A 216 -15.18 10.68 -12.96
N PRO A 217 -15.23 10.89 -14.29
CA PRO A 217 -15.98 10.00 -15.17
C PRO A 217 -15.39 8.59 -15.10
N GLY A 218 -16.16 7.58 -14.66
CA GLY A 218 -15.70 6.20 -14.56
C GLY A 218 -16.57 5.33 -13.65
N LYS A 219 -16.21 4.05 -13.51
CA LYS A 219 -16.87 3.10 -12.60
C LYS A 219 -15.82 2.18 -12.00
N THR A 220 -15.96 1.81 -10.73
CA THR A 220 -15.06 0.80 -10.16
C THR A 220 -15.10 -0.47 -10.99
N THR A 221 -13.92 -0.87 -11.47
CA THR A 221 -13.69 -2.13 -12.16
C THR A 221 -12.99 -3.09 -11.21
N PHE A 222 -13.36 -4.37 -11.27
CA PHE A 222 -12.79 -5.40 -10.39
C PHE A 222 -11.94 -6.37 -11.19
N TYR A 223 -10.79 -6.73 -10.63
CA TYR A 223 -9.85 -7.67 -11.24
C TYR A 223 -9.52 -8.81 -10.30
N ARG A 224 -9.53 -10.03 -10.83
CA ARG A 224 -8.91 -11.19 -10.19
C ARG A 224 -7.54 -11.43 -10.80
N ILE A 225 -6.50 -11.54 -9.97
CA ILE A 225 -5.18 -11.94 -10.44
C ILE A 225 -5.22 -13.45 -10.75
N VAL A 226 -4.80 -13.82 -11.95
CA VAL A 226 -4.86 -15.21 -12.45
C VAL A 226 -3.49 -15.84 -12.65
N GLN A 227 -2.43 -15.04 -12.76
CA GLN A 227 -1.08 -15.54 -12.94
C GLN A 227 -0.35 -15.77 -11.60
N LYS A 228 0.44 -16.84 -11.52
CA LYS A 228 1.43 -17.05 -10.44
C LYS A 228 2.82 -16.65 -10.95
N ALA A 229 3.75 -16.32 -10.05
CA ALA A 229 5.16 -16.09 -10.45
C ALA A 229 5.62 -17.21 -11.39
N ALA A 230 6.31 -16.83 -12.47
CA ALA A 230 7.10 -17.81 -13.20
C ALA A 230 8.11 -18.39 -12.20
N LYS A 231 8.14 -19.72 -12.06
CA LYS A 231 9.26 -20.36 -11.39
C LYS A 231 10.41 -20.29 -12.39
N ASP A 232 11.40 -19.46 -12.08
CA ASP A 232 12.72 -19.57 -12.70
C ASP A 232 13.40 -20.86 -12.24
#